data_AF-A0A258IIQ2-F1
#
_entry.id   AF-A0A258IIQ2-F1
#
_cell.length_a   1.000
_cell.length_b   1.000
_cell.length_c   1.000
_cell.angle_alpha   90.00
_cell.angle_beta   90.00
_cell.angle_gamma   90.00
#
_symmetry.space_group_name_H-M   'P 1'
#
loop_
_entity.id
_entity.type
_entity.pdbx_description
1 polymer ?
#
loop_
_entity_poly.entity_id
_entity_poly.type
_entity_poly.pdbx_seq_one_letter_code
_entity_poly.pdbx_strand_id
1 'polypeptide(L)'
;MRGQFKAGKLAGAALLLAAMVAGGQAAAGHDNDPDAYVTNYYTGGGTGGVLFAAGTTNQACTNLGPPTIDVISTSPGVHLSIRPGTFVVTGTDYGYMVCEGQRIPGIIVTGTGTGTAQIRVTYPPIGQWYTHTLTLPGR
;
A
#
# COMPACT_ATOMS: atom_id res chain seq x y z
N MET A 1 28.04 72.24 33.73
CA MET A 1 28.90 71.21 33.09
C MET A 1 27.99 70.39 32.16
N ARG A 2 27.89 70.78 30.87
CA ARG A 2 28.29 69.98 29.68
C ARG A 2 27.85 68.51 29.80
N GLY A 3 26.88 67.96 29.08
CA GLY A 3 26.33 68.31 27.77
C GLY A 3 26.98 67.46 26.68
N GLN A 4 26.14 66.68 25.98
CA GLN A 4 26.33 66.08 24.65
C GLN A 4 27.14 64.77 24.52
N PHE A 5 26.42 63.69 24.18
CA PHE A 5 26.87 62.75 23.15
C PHE A 5 25.80 62.68 22.04
N LYS A 6 26.14 63.32 20.91
CA LYS A 6 25.49 63.15 19.59
C LYS A 6 25.91 61.78 19.04
N ALA A 7 24.94 60.95 18.67
CA ALA A 7 24.50 60.69 17.29
C ALA A 7 25.59 60.17 16.33
N GLY A 8 25.44 58.91 15.93
CA GLY A 8 26.10 58.31 14.78
C GLY A 8 25.31 57.08 14.34
N LYS A 9 24.38 57.28 13.40
CA LYS A 9 23.60 56.22 12.72
C LYS A 9 24.53 55.37 11.86
N LEU A 10 24.23 54.08 11.73
CA LEU A 10 24.42 53.20 10.54
C LEU A 10 23.82 51.84 10.95
N ALA A 11 22.58 51.53 10.55
CA ALA A 11 22.22 50.88 9.29
C ALA A 11 22.78 49.45 9.17
N GLY A 12 21.91 48.45 9.03
CA GLY A 12 22.32 47.14 8.55
C GLY A 12 21.52 45.95 9.06
N ALA A 13 20.38 45.71 8.41
CA ALA A 13 19.77 44.41 8.12
C ALA A 13 19.92 43.26 9.15
N ALA A 14 18.85 43.04 9.92
CA ALA A 14 18.52 41.74 10.46
C ALA A 14 17.96 40.84 9.34
N LEU A 15 18.73 39.86 8.90
CA LEU A 15 18.26 38.73 8.10
C LEU A 15 19.27 37.59 8.24
N LEU A 16 19.19 36.86 9.35
CA LEU A 16 19.74 35.51 9.43
C LEU A 16 18.57 34.55 9.25
N LEU A 17 18.49 34.02 8.02
CA LEU A 17 17.57 32.98 7.62
C LEU A 17 17.70 31.79 8.57
N ALA A 18 16.61 31.48 9.27
CA ALA A 18 16.37 30.16 9.80
C ALA A 18 16.10 29.23 8.61
N ALA A 19 17.16 28.58 8.10
CA ALA A 19 17.00 27.44 7.21
C ALA A 19 16.49 26.27 8.05
N MET A 20 15.16 26.18 8.19
CA MET A 20 14.54 24.91 8.52
C MET A 20 14.87 23.96 7.37
N VAL A 21 15.83 23.06 7.61
CA VAL A 21 15.96 21.87 6.77
C VAL A 21 14.71 21.05 7.03
N ALA A 22 13.66 21.34 6.28
CA ALA A 22 12.60 20.39 6.02
C ALA A 22 13.31 19.18 5.42
N GLY A 23 13.60 18.19 6.26
CA GLY A 23 13.93 16.84 5.82
C GLY A 23 12.72 16.38 5.03
N GLY A 24 12.74 16.65 3.73
CA GLY A 24 11.83 16.02 2.80
C GLY A 24 11.97 14.54 3.07
N GLN A 25 10.87 13.89 3.44
CA GLN A 25 10.77 12.45 3.31
C GLN A 25 11.24 12.17 1.90
N ALA A 26 12.39 11.48 1.76
CA ALA A 26 12.76 10.92 0.49
C ALA A 26 11.53 10.11 0.08
N ALA A 27 10.78 10.60 -0.90
CA ALA A 27 9.81 9.79 -1.58
C ALA A 27 10.61 8.59 -2.01
N ALA A 28 10.37 7.44 -1.38
CA ALA A 28 10.95 6.19 -1.81
C ALA A 28 10.55 6.09 -3.27
N GLY A 29 11.48 6.39 -4.18
CA GLY A 29 11.24 6.30 -5.59
C GLY A 29 10.83 4.86 -5.79
N HIS A 30 9.58 4.66 -6.18
CA HIS A 30 9.17 3.39 -6.76
C HIS A 30 10.06 3.26 -7.98
N ASP A 31 11.15 2.50 -7.82
CA ASP A 31 11.83 1.91 -8.95
C ASP A 31 10.73 1.33 -9.84
N ASN A 32 10.79 1.56 -11.14
CA ASN A 32 9.74 1.17 -12.10
C ASN A 32 10.46 0.63 -13.34
N ASP A 33 11.56 -0.11 -13.14
CA ASP A 33 12.28 -0.78 -14.22
C ASP A 33 11.46 -2.01 -14.70
N PRO A 34 10.89 -1.97 -15.91
CA PRO A 34 10.07 -3.06 -16.39
C PRO A 34 10.86 -4.35 -16.70
N ASP A 35 12.18 -4.35 -16.51
CA ASP A 35 13.03 -5.52 -16.73
C ASP A 35 13.55 -6.14 -15.42
N ALA A 36 13.34 -5.50 -14.27
CA ALA A 36 13.96 -5.90 -12.99
C ALA A 36 13.20 -6.98 -12.20
N TYR A 37 11.89 -7.17 -12.44
CA TYR A 37 11.09 -8.23 -11.80
C TYR A 37 10.28 -9.06 -12.79
N VAL A 38 10.50 -10.38 -12.76
CA VAL A 38 9.74 -11.36 -13.56
C VAL A 38 8.35 -11.65 -12.97
N THR A 39 8.18 -11.43 -11.65
CA THR A 39 6.98 -11.76 -10.89
C THR A 39 6.58 -10.60 -9.98
N ASN A 40 5.32 -10.23 -10.02
CA ASN A 40 4.70 -9.21 -9.19
C ASN A 40 3.51 -9.82 -8.44
N TYR A 41 3.31 -9.40 -7.19
CA TYR A 41 2.22 -9.82 -6.31
C TYR A 41 1.29 -8.63 -6.10
N TYR A 42 0.05 -8.75 -6.55
CA TYR A 42 -0.92 -7.67 -6.55
C TYR A 42 -2.04 -7.92 -5.56
N THR A 43 -2.56 -6.83 -5.03
CA THR A 43 -3.73 -6.83 -4.16
C THR A 43 -4.84 -5.93 -4.70
N GLY A 44 -6.05 -6.20 -4.23
CA GLY A 44 -7.22 -5.38 -4.49
C GLY A 44 -8.32 -5.62 -3.47
N GLY A 45 -9.47 -4.99 -3.68
CA GLY A 45 -10.63 -5.10 -2.80
C GLY A 45 -11.15 -3.74 -2.34
N GLY A 46 -11.96 -3.74 -1.28
CA GLY A 46 -12.60 -2.54 -0.74
C GLY A 46 -13.81 -2.02 -1.54
N THR A 47 -14.11 -2.62 -2.70
CA THR A 47 -15.23 -2.23 -3.56
C THR A 47 -16.00 -3.45 -4.07
N GLY A 48 -17.25 -3.26 -4.50
CA GLY A 48 -18.03 -4.31 -5.17
C GLY A 48 -18.29 -5.58 -4.34
N GLY A 49 -18.22 -5.49 -3.00
CA GLY A 49 -18.36 -6.64 -2.10
C GLY A 49 -17.12 -7.53 -1.99
N VAL A 50 -16.01 -7.16 -2.64
CA VAL A 50 -14.70 -7.78 -2.46
C VAL A 50 -14.03 -7.15 -1.25
N LEU A 51 -13.79 -7.94 -0.22
CA LEU A 51 -13.08 -7.50 0.99
C LEU A 51 -11.57 -7.40 0.71
N PHE A 52 -11.05 -8.39 0.01
CA PHE A 52 -9.64 -8.48 -0.37
C PHE A 52 -9.50 -9.37 -1.60
N ALA A 53 -8.47 -9.17 -2.40
CA ALA A 53 -8.09 -10.05 -3.47
C ALA A 53 -6.57 -10.03 -3.64
N ALA A 54 -6.02 -11.13 -4.15
CA ALA A 54 -4.60 -11.29 -4.41
C ALA A 54 -4.37 -12.01 -5.74
N GLY A 55 -3.31 -11.64 -6.44
CA GLY A 55 -2.93 -12.23 -7.74
C GLY A 55 -1.44 -12.18 -7.99
N THR A 56 -0.97 -13.06 -8.87
CA THR A 56 0.43 -13.11 -9.30
C THR A 56 0.51 -12.91 -10.79
N THR A 57 1.28 -11.92 -11.26
CA THR A 57 1.49 -11.74 -12.71
C THR A 57 2.92 -11.36 -13.02
N ASN A 58 3.29 -11.45 -14.29
CA ASN A 58 4.49 -10.77 -14.79
C ASN A 58 4.18 -9.29 -15.09
N GLN A 59 5.17 -8.62 -15.69
CA GLN A 59 5.16 -7.23 -16.13
C GLN A 59 4.09 -6.91 -17.20
N ALA A 60 3.77 -7.90 -18.03
CA ALA A 60 2.70 -7.81 -19.03
C ALA A 60 1.31 -8.14 -18.47
N CYS A 61 1.17 -8.18 -17.14
CA CYS A 61 -0.06 -8.56 -16.43
C CYS A 61 -0.57 -9.97 -16.78
N THR A 62 0.31 -10.83 -17.29
CA THR A 62 0.02 -12.24 -17.54
C THR A 62 0.08 -13.02 -16.24
N ASN A 63 -1.01 -13.72 -15.91
CA ASN A 63 -1.12 -14.55 -14.72
C ASN A 63 -0.01 -15.61 -14.65
N LEU A 64 0.66 -15.71 -13.50
CA LEU A 64 1.71 -16.71 -13.23
C LEU A 64 1.24 -17.80 -12.26
N GLY A 65 -0.01 -17.74 -11.79
CA GLY A 65 -0.59 -18.71 -10.88
C GLY A 65 -1.30 -18.04 -9.70
N PRO A 66 -2.36 -18.66 -9.18
CA PRO A 66 -3.09 -18.09 -8.06
C PRO A 66 -2.24 -18.16 -6.78
N PRO A 67 -2.31 -17.14 -5.90
CA PRO A 67 -1.92 -17.31 -4.52
C PRO A 67 -2.85 -18.30 -3.81
N THR A 68 -2.42 -18.80 -2.66
CA THR A 68 -3.29 -19.51 -1.72
C THR A 68 -3.72 -18.53 -0.63
N ILE A 69 -5.01 -18.53 -0.29
CA ILE A 69 -5.55 -17.77 0.84
C ILE A 69 -6.24 -18.72 1.80
N ASP A 70 -5.72 -18.80 3.02
CA ASP A 70 -6.29 -19.60 4.11
C ASP A 70 -6.92 -18.70 5.16
N VAL A 71 -8.05 -19.12 5.74
CA VAL A 71 -8.63 -18.45 6.92
C VAL A 71 -7.89 -18.94 8.17
N ILE A 72 -7.32 -18.01 8.93
CA ILE A 72 -6.67 -18.30 10.22
C ILE A 72 -7.70 -18.22 11.34
N SER A 73 -8.48 -17.14 11.37
CA SER A 73 -9.48 -16.90 12.41
C SER A 73 -10.57 -15.94 11.93
N THR A 74 -11.76 -16.04 12.52
CA THR A 74 -12.87 -15.12 12.30
C THR A 74 -13.54 -14.76 13.62
N SER A 75 -14.04 -13.53 13.74
CA SER A 75 -14.96 -13.15 14.80
C SER A 75 -16.27 -13.96 14.70
N PRO A 76 -17.00 -14.19 15.81
CA PRO A 76 -18.30 -14.86 15.76
C PRO A 76 -19.26 -14.19 14.77
N GLY A 77 -19.91 -14.99 13.92
CA GLY A 77 -20.84 -14.50 12.89
C GLY A 77 -20.19 -13.95 11.62
N VAL A 78 -18.86 -13.87 11.55
CA VAL A 78 -18.13 -13.55 10.31
C VAL A 78 -17.95 -14.81 9.47
N HIS A 79 -18.40 -14.73 8.21
CA HIS A 79 -18.22 -15.80 7.23
C HIS A 79 -17.49 -15.26 6.01
N LEU A 80 -16.40 -15.93 5.61
CA LEU A 80 -15.64 -15.60 4.41
C LEU A 80 -15.89 -16.62 3.30
N SER A 81 -15.95 -16.15 2.06
CA SER A 81 -15.94 -16.96 0.85
C SER A 81 -14.71 -16.59 0.03
N ILE A 82 -13.84 -17.58 -0.17
CA ILE A 82 -12.57 -17.47 -0.90
C ILE A 82 -12.70 -18.28 -2.19
N ARG A 83 -12.48 -17.65 -3.33
CA ARG A 83 -12.61 -18.30 -4.64
C ARG A 83 -11.72 -17.68 -5.71
N PRO A 84 -11.35 -18.42 -6.75
CA PRO A 84 -10.81 -17.83 -7.97
C PRO A 84 -11.77 -16.80 -8.57
N GLY A 85 -11.22 -15.76 -9.18
CA GLY A 85 -12.00 -14.76 -9.91
C GLY A 85 -11.10 -13.69 -10.52
N THR A 86 -11.70 -12.57 -10.93
CA THR A 86 -10.97 -11.39 -11.39
C THR A 86 -11.21 -10.18 -10.49
N PHE A 87 -10.17 -9.40 -10.24
CA PHE A 87 -10.23 -8.21 -9.40
C PHE A 87 -9.49 -7.06 -10.07
N VAL A 88 -9.82 -5.83 -9.68
CA VAL A 88 -9.08 -4.64 -10.10
C VAL A 88 -7.91 -4.44 -9.16
N VAL A 89 -6.70 -4.32 -9.71
CA VAL A 89 -5.48 -4.04 -8.93
C VAL A 89 -5.56 -2.64 -8.35
N THR A 90 -5.38 -2.55 -7.03
CA THR A 90 -5.31 -1.27 -6.31
C THR A 90 -4.07 -1.18 -5.42
N GLY A 91 -3.23 -2.21 -5.40
CA GLY A 91 -2.04 -2.29 -4.58
C GLY A 91 -1.14 -3.44 -4.98
N THR A 92 0.03 -3.52 -4.35
CA THR A 92 1.01 -4.58 -4.54
C THR A 92 1.58 -5.00 -3.19
N ASP A 93 1.82 -6.31 -3.03
CA ASP A 93 2.59 -6.86 -1.91
C ASP A 93 4.08 -6.93 -2.25
N TYR A 94 4.43 -7.01 -3.54
CA TYR A 94 5.80 -7.07 -4.05
C TYR A 94 5.85 -6.78 -5.55
N GLY A 95 6.90 -6.08 -5.98
CA GLY A 95 7.15 -5.76 -7.39
C GLY A 95 6.61 -4.38 -7.76
N TYR A 96 6.36 -4.18 -9.05
CA TYR A 96 5.97 -2.89 -9.62
C TYR A 96 4.46 -2.78 -9.80
N MET A 97 3.93 -1.56 -9.71
CA MET A 97 2.50 -1.26 -9.89
C MET A 97 2.08 -1.14 -11.36
N VAL A 98 2.69 -1.90 -12.27
CA VAL A 98 2.44 -1.78 -13.73
C VAL A 98 1.03 -2.22 -14.14
N CYS A 99 0.37 -3.05 -13.32
CA CYS A 99 -0.99 -3.52 -13.57
C CYS A 99 -2.07 -2.73 -12.80
N GLU A 100 -1.72 -1.60 -12.16
CA GLU A 100 -2.69 -0.79 -11.40
C GLU A 100 -3.91 -0.39 -12.25
N GLY A 101 -5.11 -0.51 -11.66
CA GLY A 101 -6.38 -0.22 -12.35
C GLY A 101 -6.80 -1.28 -13.37
N GLN A 102 -5.94 -2.24 -13.72
CA GLN A 102 -6.29 -3.34 -14.59
C GLN A 102 -7.06 -4.43 -13.84
N ARG A 103 -7.92 -5.13 -14.58
CA ARG A 103 -8.62 -6.31 -14.08
C ARG A 103 -7.80 -7.56 -14.40
N ILE A 104 -7.28 -8.22 -13.36
CA ILE A 104 -6.44 -9.42 -13.50
C ILE A 104 -7.09 -10.63 -12.79
N PRO A 105 -6.76 -11.87 -13.20
CA PRO A 105 -7.17 -13.07 -12.47
C PRO A 105 -6.41 -13.23 -11.14
N GLY A 106 -7.06 -13.85 -10.16
CA GLY A 106 -6.47 -14.16 -8.85
C GLY A 106 -7.47 -14.86 -7.92
N ILE A 107 -7.25 -14.73 -6.62
CA ILE A 107 -8.17 -15.18 -5.57
C ILE A 107 -8.88 -13.97 -4.96
N ILE A 108 -10.19 -14.09 -4.80
CA ILE A 108 -11.07 -13.07 -4.24
C ILE A 108 -11.60 -13.56 -2.90
N VAL A 109 -11.58 -12.69 -1.91
CA VAL A 109 -12.19 -12.86 -0.61
C VAL A 109 -13.40 -11.94 -0.50
N THR A 110 -14.56 -12.55 -0.30
CA THR A 110 -15.83 -11.87 0.03
C THR A 110 -16.28 -12.33 1.40
N GLY A 111 -17.23 -11.63 2.02
CA GLY A 111 -17.74 -12.08 3.32
C GLY A 111 -18.99 -11.36 3.79
N THR A 112 -19.55 -11.90 4.85
CA THR A 112 -20.75 -11.41 5.54
C THR A 112 -20.53 -11.39 7.06
N GLY A 113 -21.39 -10.68 7.77
CA GLY A 113 -21.29 -10.46 9.22
C GLY A 113 -20.52 -9.19 9.57
N THR A 114 -20.23 -9.03 10.85
CA THR A 114 -19.58 -7.83 11.42
C THR A 114 -18.41 -8.26 12.30
N GLY A 115 -17.26 -7.60 12.17
CA GLY A 115 -16.10 -7.85 13.01
C GLY A 115 -14.81 -7.97 12.20
N THR A 116 -13.92 -8.85 12.64
CA THR A 116 -12.61 -9.04 12.01
C THR A 116 -12.39 -10.48 11.56
N ALA A 117 -11.54 -10.66 10.55
CA ALA A 117 -11.01 -11.96 10.19
C ALA A 117 -9.53 -11.86 9.86
N GLN A 118 -8.75 -12.89 10.18
CA GLN A 118 -7.36 -12.99 9.76
C GLN A 118 -7.25 -14.07 8.68
N ILE A 119 -6.59 -13.72 7.59
CA ILE A 119 -6.26 -14.63 6.50
C ILE A 119 -4.75 -14.72 6.35
N ARG A 120 -4.24 -15.87 5.90
CA ARG A 120 -2.87 -16.03 5.43
C ARG A 120 -2.89 -15.96 3.91
N VAL A 121 -2.08 -15.09 3.34
CA VAL A 121 -1.84 -15.01 1.89
C VAL A 121 -0.47 -15.62 1.62
N THR A 122 -0.41 -16.59 0.72
CA THR A 122 0.83 -17.28 0.33
C THR A 122 1.01 -17.23 -1.18
N TYR A 123 2.16 -16.72 -1.66
CA TYR A 123 2.46 -16.60 -3.08
C TYR A 123 3.45 -17.68 -3.55
N PRO A 124 3.12 -18.46 -4.60
CA PRO A 124 4.10 -19.25 -5.31
C PRO A 124 5.00 -18.37 -6.20
N PRO A 125 6.19 -18.85 -6.62
CA PRO A 125 6.82 -20.14 -6.28
C PRO A 125 7.69 -20.09 -5.01
N ILE A 126 8.02 -18.91 -4.50
CA ILE A 126 8.92 -18.72 -3.36
C ILE A 126 8.29 -19.06 -2.00
N GLY A 127 6.96 -19.23 -1.94
CA GLY A 127 6.23 -19.58 -0.73
C GLY A 127 6.20 -18.47 0.32
N GLN A 128 6.52 -17.23 -0.07
CA GLN A 128 6.42 -16.08 0.81
C GLN A 128 4.97 -15.89 1.25
N TRP A 129 4.78 -15.55 2.52
CA TRP A 129 3.45 -15.43 3.09
C TRP A 129 3.40 -14.31 4.13
N TYR A 130 2.19 -13.80 4.35
CA TYR A 130 1.89 -12.87 5.44
C TYR A 130 0.46 -13.07 5.95
N THR A 131 0.18 -12.53 7.13
CA THR A 131 -1.17 -12.46 7.68
C THR A 131 -1.79 -11.11 7.37
N HIS A 132 -2.99 -11.12 6.81
CA HIS A 132 -3.79 -9.94 6.54
C HIS A 132 -5.03 -9.91 7.43
N THR A 133 -5.35 -8.75 7.99
CA THR A 133 -6.55 -8.56 8.81
C THR A 133 -7.62 -7.86 7.98
N LEU A 134 -8.76 -8.52 7.83
CA LEU A 134 -9.96 -7.98 7.20
C LEU A 134 -10.88 -7.38 8.27
N THR A 135 -11.44 -6.22 7.98
CA THR A 135 -12.51 -5.62 8.78
C THR A 135 -13.80 -5.65 7.99
N LEU A 136 -14.83 -6.28 8.54
CA LEU A 136 -16.17 -6.30 7.97
C LEU A 136 -17.01 -5.28 8.75
N PRO A 137 -17.34 -4.12 8.16
CA PRO A 137 -18.19 -3.14 8.82
C PRO A 137 -19.59 -3.71 8.97
N GLY A 138 -20.23 -3.41 10.11
CA GLY A 138 -21.64 -3.75 10.29
C GLY A 138 -22.46 -3.04 9.23
N ARG A 139 -23.28 -3.81 8.52
CA ARG A 139 -24.25 -3.30 7.54
C ARG A 139 -25.64 -3.42 8.09
#